data_AF-A0A7S1EMV6-F1
#
_entry.id   AF-A0A7S1EMV6-F1
#
_cell.length_a   1.000
_cell.length_b   1.000
_cell.length_c   1.000
_cell.angle_alpha   90.00
_cell.angle_beta   90.00
_cell.angle_gamma   90.00
#
_symmetry.space_group_name_H-M   'P 1'
#
loop_
_entity.id
_entity.type
_entity.pdbx_description
1 polymer ?
#
loop_
_entity_poly.entity_id
_entity_poly.type
_entity_poly.pdbx_seq_one_letter_code
_entity_poly.pdbx_strand_id
1 'polypeptide(L)'
;TPARRTRDSAALALALALVAAAPQAQAVDFVLTDVGTTPMSAQQYAGFQAAANFWSSRLTDKVTVYINISFSDLGANVLGSTTTDRTTIDYSALRSRLTTDARSATDFSAVSHLQTGPALSFLATQGDLTTRLDNDGSVNNTKLVLTTANAKALGLTTVNNAGTPDARISFANAFANSFAYSRVNGQVPGNK
;
A
#
# COMPACT_ATOMS: atom_id res chain seq x y z
N THR A 1 15.25 48.77 65.02
CA THR A 1 14.50 47.51 65.19
C THR A 1 14.73 46.66 63.95
N PRO A 2 15.50 45.55 64.00
CA PRO A 2 15.82 44.79 62.80
C PRO A 2 14.74 43.73 62.52
N ALA A 3 14.35 43.58 61.26
CA ALA A 3 13.60 42.43 60.78
C ALA A 3 14.40 41.75 59.65
N ARG A 4 14.59 40.45 59.82
CA ARG A 4 15.43 39.51 59.08
C ARG A 4 14.64 38.91 57.90
N ARG A 5 15.40 38.33 56.96
CA ARG A 5 15.08 37.26 55.97
C ARG A 5 14.83 37.79 54.56
N THR A 6 15.30 37.19 53.48
CA THR A 6 16.15 36.03 53.17
C THR A 6 16.53 36.16 51.70
N ARG A 7 17.66 35.55 51.31
CA ARG A 7 18.11 35.40 49.91
C ARG A 7 17.06 34.62 49.10
N ASP A 8 16.99 34.87 47.79
CA ASP A 8 17.23 33.84 46.77
C ASP A 8 17.31 34.46 45.38
N SER A 9 18.38 34.10 44.67
CA SER A 9 18.66 34.46 43.28
C SER A 9 17.87 33.56 42.34
N ALA A 10 17.19 34.12 41.35
CA ALA A 10 16.64 33.37 40.23
C ALA A 10 17.11 34.01 38.91
N ALA A 11 18.12 33.39 38.30
CA ALA A 11 18.51 33.66 36.92
C ALA A 11 17.50 32.97 36.00
N LEU A 12 16.82 33.75 35.15
CA LEU A 12 15.88 33.26 34.16
C LEU A 12 16.61 33.05 32.83
N ALA A 13 16.96 31.80 32.51
CA ALA A 13 17.47 31.40 31.21
C ALA A 13 16.30 31.10 30.27
N LEU A 14 16.16 31.89 29.20
CA LEU A 14 15.16 31.73 28.16
C LEU A 14 15.68 30.76 27.08
N ALA A 15 15.24 29.50 27.11
CA ALA A 15 15.48 28.55 26.03
C ALA A 15 14.34 28.67 24.99
N LEU A 16 14.64 29.28 23.84
CA LEU A 16 13.74 29.28 22.68
C LEU A 16 13.71 27.87 22.06
N ALA A 17 12.54 27.23 22.10
CA ALA A 17 12.30 25.96 21.46
C ALA A 17 12.35 26.11 19.92
N LEU A 18 13.34 25.49 19.27
CA LEU A 18 13.25 25.16 17.86
C LEU A 18 12.21 24.03 17.72
N VAL A 19 10.99 24.39 17.35
CA VAL A 19 10.05 23.42 16.79
C VAL A 19 10.58 23.07 15.41
N ALA A 20 11.35 21.99 15.32
CA ALA A 20 11.62 21.35 14.04
C ALA A 20 10.27 20.97 13.43
N ALA A 21 9.90 21.60 12.32
CA ALA A 21 8.83 21.10 11.47
C ALA A 21 9.27 19.73 10.95
N ALA A 22 8.89 18.67 11.65
CA ALA A 22 9.05 17.32 11.14
C ALA A 22 8.37 17.30 9.76
N PRO A 23 9.06 16.85 8.69
CA PRO A 23 8.39 16.66 7.41
C PRO A 23 7.19 15.76 7.69
N GLN A 24 5.98 16.20 7.30
CA GLN A 24 4.80 15.36 7.34
C GLN A 24 5.18 14.04 6.67
N ALA A 25 5.08 12.93 7.41
CA ALA A 25 5.32 11.62 6.85
C ALA A 25 4.47 11.51 5.58
N GLN A 26 5.14 11.48 4.43
CA GLN A 26 4.49 11.26 3.14
C GLN A 26 3.96 9.83 3.24
N ALA A 27 2.65 9.69 3.35
CA ALA A 27 1.99 8.41 3.53
C ALA A 27 1.04 8.18 2.35
N VAL A 28 0.84 6.92 2.00
CA VAL A 28 -0.16 6.54 1.00
C VAL A 28 -1.54 6.99 1.49
N ASP A 29 -2.31 7.61 0.60
CA ASP A 29 -3.70 8.00 0.87
C ASP A 29 -4.64 6.95 0.27
N PHE A 30 -5.45 6.30 1.11
CA PHE A 30 -6.42 5.31 0.67
C PHE A 30 -7.81 5.91 0.64
N VAL A 31 -8.39 6.00 -0.55
CA VAL A 31 -9.78 6.43 -0.74
C VAL A 31 -10.67 5.20 -0.84
N LEU A 32 -11.49 5.01 0.19
CA LEU A 32 -12.43 3.89 0.28
C LEU A 32 -13.82 4.31 -0.18
N THR A 33 -14.38 3.60 -1.16
CA THR A 33 -15.75 3.81 -1.64
C THR A 33 -16.57 2.55 -1.39
N ASP A 34 -17.62 2.66 -0.58
CA ASP A 34 -18.61 1.59 -0.46
C ASP A 34 -19.43 1.49 -1.75
N VAL A 35 -19.38 0.33 -2.40
CA VAL A 35 -20.12 0.04 -3.63
C VAL A 35 -21.06 -1.16 -3.47
N GLY A 36 -21.31 -1.60 -2.23
CA GLY A 36 -22.30 -2.63 -1.94
C GLY A 36 -23.72 -2.20 -2.34
N THR A 37 -24.55 -3.17 -2.71
CA THR A 37 -25.99 -2.92 -2.96
C THR A 37 -26.73 -2.55 -1.68
N THR A 38 -26.24 -3.02 -0.54
CA THR A 38 -26.65 -2.59 0.80
C THR A 38 -25.49 -1.85 1.44
N PRO A 39 -25.70 -0.62 1.95
CA PRO A 39 -24.66 0.11 2.66
C PRO A 39 -24.12 -0.71 3.84
N MET A 40 -22.80 -0.68 4.01
CA MET A 40 -22.16 -1.30 5.16
C MET A 40 -22.61 -0.67 6.48
N SER A 41 -22.67 -1.47 7.53
CA SER A 41 -22.76 -0.97 8.90
C SER A 41 -21.53 -0.14 9.26
N ALA A 42 -21.68 0.74 10.26
CA ALA A 42 -20.57 1.55 10.76
C ALA A 42 -19.37 0.70 11.22
N GLN A 43 -19.62 -0.48 11.81
CA GLN A 43 -18.57 -1.38 12.26
C GLN A 43 -17.81 -2.02 11.08
N GLN A 44 -18.52 -2.44 10.03
CA GLN A 44 -17.91 -2.97 8.81
C GLN A 44 -17.01 -1.93 8.14
N TYR A 45 -17.53 -0.72 7.92
CA TYR A 45 -16.76 0.37 7.32
C TYR A 45 -15.55 0.76 8.20
N ALA A 46 -15.73 0.84 9.52
CA ALA A 46 -14.64 1.13 10.45
C ALA A 46 -13.51 0.08 10.39
N GLY A 47 -13.83 -1.19 10.14
CA GLY A 47 -12.84 -2.24 9.93
C GLY A 47 -11.95 -1.96 8.70
N PHE A 48 -12.55 -1.59 7.57
CA PHE A 48 -11.80 -1.19 6.37
C PHE A 48 -10.97 0.07 6.61
N GLN A 49 -11.55 1.09 7.26
CA GLN A 49 -10.84 2.33 7.56
C GLN A 49 -9.64 2.09 8.49
N ALA A 50 -9.79 1.24 9.51
CA ALA A 50 -8.70 0.84 10.39
C ALA A 50 -7.60 0.08 9.62
N ALA A 51 -7.98 -0.71 8.60
CA ALA A 51 -7.02 -1.36 7.72
C ALA A 51 -6.25 -0.34 6.86
N ALA A 52 -6.96 0.59 6.22
CA ALA A 52 -6.39 1.67 5.42
C ALA A 52 -5.42 2.54 6.24
N ASN A 53 -5.84 3.00 7.42
CA ASN A 53 -5.00 3.84 8.30
C ASN A 53 -3.72 3.13 8.73
N PHE A 54 -3.81 1.84 9.07
CA PHE A 54 -2.62 1.07 9.43
C PHE A 54 -1.64 0.99 8.26
N TRP A 55 -2.09 0.62 7.06
CA TRP A 55 -1.20 0.50 5.92
C TRP A 55 -0.65 1.86 5.46
N SER A 56 -1.45 2.92 5.53
CA SER A 56 -1.01 4.30 5.29
C SER A 56 0.16 4.66 6.22
N SER A 57 0.11 4.26 7.49
CA SER A 57 1.21 4.50 8.44
C SER A 57 2.50 3.72 8.18
N ARG A 58 2.47 2.71 7.30
CA ARG A 58 3.62 1.83 7.00
C ARG A 58 4.28 2.12 5.66
N LEU A 59 3.57 2.78 4.74
CA LEU A 59 4.01 3.00 3.37
C LEU A 59 4.32 4.49 3.16
N THR A 60 5.46 4.79 2.52
CA THR A 60 6.02 6.14 2.47
C THR A 60 5.78 6.90 1.17
N ASP A 61 5.26 6.24 0.13
CA ASP A 61 5.00 6.89 -1.15
C ASP A 61 3.72 7.72 -1.05
N LYS A 62 3.80 9.02 -1.35
CA LYS A 62 2.63 9.90 -1.37
C LYS A 62 1.85 9.72 -2.66
N VAL A 63 0.99 8.71 -2.66
CA VAL A 63 0.08 8.40 -3.76
C VAL A 63 -1.32 8.16 -3.24
N THR A 64 -2.33 8.50 -4.04
CA THR A 64 -3.73 8.18 -3.75
C THR A 64 -4.11 6.87 -4.40
N VAL A 65 -4.56 5.92 -3.60
CA VAL A 65 -5.02 4.59 -4.02
C VAL A 65 -6.53 4.49 -3.78
N TYR A 66 -7.28 4.29 -4.85
CA TYR A 66 -8.73 4.16 -4.80
C TYR A 66 -9.12 2.69 -4.66
N ILE A 67 -9.91 2.38 -3.63
CA ILE A 67 -10.37 1.01 -3.37
C ILE A 67 -11.89 1.04 -3.24
N ASN A 68 -12.55 0.28 -4.09
CA ASN A 68 -13.97 -0.01 -3.91
C ASN A 68 -14.10 -1.17 -2.92
N ILE A 69 -14.87 -0.95 -1.86
CA ILE A 69 -15.11 -1.93 -0.81
C ILE A 69 -16.60 -2.30 -0.78
N SER A 70 -16.92 -3.53 -0.43
CA SER A 70 -18.31 -3.94 -0.30
C SER A 70 -18.50 -5.15 0.61
N PHE A 71 -19.76 -5.34 1.01
CA PHE A 71 -20.29 -6.63 1.39
C PHE A 71 -21.26 -7.09 0.29
N SER A 72 -21.11 -8.33 -0.19
CA SER A 72 -21.94 -8.86 -1.28
C SER A 72 -22.20 -10.36 -1.12
N ASP A 73 -23.17 -10.88 -1.88
CA ASP A 73 -23.37 -12.32 -1.98
C ASP A 73 -22.27 -12.91 -2.87
N LEU A 74 -21.43 -13.76 -2.27
CA LEU A 74 -20.36 -14.47 -2.95
C LEU A 74 -20.71 -15.96 -3.05
N GLY A 75 -19.94 -16.71 -3.85
CA GLY A 75 -20.12 -18.15 -3.99
C GLY A 75 -20.04 -18.89 -2.65
N ALA A 76 -20.62 -20.08 -2.60
CA ALA A 76 -20.60 -20.91 -1.39
C ALA A 76 -19.18 -21.07 -0.84
N ASN A 77 -19.03 -20.92 0.48
CA ASN A 77 -17.75 -21.00 1.20
C ASN A 77 -16.69 -19.94 0.81
N VAL A 78 -17.06 -18.87 0.13
CA VAL A 78 -16.18 -17.72 -0.14
C VAL A 78 -16.35 -16.69 0.96
N LEU A 79 -15.28 -16.39 1.72
CA LEU A 79 -15.31 -15.37 2.79
C LEU A 79 -15.16 -13.95 2.23
N GLY A 80 -14.43 -13.82 1.13
CA GLY A 80 -14.18 -12.55 0.46
C GLY A 80 -13.49 -12.75 -0.89
N SER A 81 -13.44 -11.68 -1.66
CA SER A 81 -12.83 -11.64 -2.98
C SER A 81 -12.11 -10.31 -3.17
N THR A 82 -11.07 -10.31 -3.99
CA THR A 82 -10.36 -9.08 -4.35
C THR A 82 -9.96 -9.09 -5.82
N THR A 83 -9.90 -7.91 -6.42
CA THR A 83 -9.31 -7.70 -7.73
C THR A 83 -8.48 -6.42 -7.71
N THR A 84 -7.53 -6.33 -8.63
CA THR A 84 -6.65 -5.16 -8.78
C THR A 84 -6.67 -4.72 -10.23
N ASP A 85 -6.72 -3.42 -10.47
CA ASP A 85 -6.44 -2.87 -11.79
C ASP A 85 -4.94 -2.94 -12.09
N ARG A 86 -4.61 -3.15 -13.36
CA ARG A 86 -3.24 -3.46 -13.79
C ARG A 86 -2.88 -2.63 -15.02
N THR A 87 -1.61 -2.29 -15.09
CA THR A 87 -1.01 -1.65 -16.25
C THR A 87 0.25 -2.39 -16.66
N THR A 88 0.71 -2.13 -17.87
CA THR A 88 1.90 -2.73 -18.45
C THR A 88 2.98 -1.67 -18.61
N ILE A 89 4.21 -2.01 -18.25
CA ILE A 89 5.39 -1.14 -18.39
C ILE A 89 6.49 -1.88 -19.13
N ASP A 90 7.33 -1.14 -19.86
CA ASP A 90 8.59 -1.66 -20.36
C ASP A 90 9.55 -1.99 -19.22
N TYR A 91 10.28 -3.11 -19.34
CA TYR A 91 11.27 -3.52 -18.35
C TYR A 91 12.34 -2.45 -18.14
N SER A 92 12.85 -1.84 -19.21
CA SER A 92 13.82 -0.73 -19.12
C SER A 92 13.28 0.45 -18.32
N ALA A 93 12.02 0.82 -18.55
CA ALA A 93 11.36 1.91 -17.83
C ALA A 93 11.13 1.55 -16.35
N LEU A 94 10.72 0.30 -16.06
CA LEU A 94 10.59 -0.20 -14.70
C LEU A 94 11.92 -0.15 -13.96
N ARG A 95 12.98 -0.70 -14.56
CA ARG A 95 14.33 -0.72 -13.98
C ARG A 95 14.81 0.72 -13.69
N SER A 96 14.63 1.64 -14.63
CA SER A 96 15.03 3.04 -14.46
C SER A 96 14.28 3.70 -13.29
N ARG A 97 12.97 3.47 -13.19
CA ARG A 97 12.14 4.01 -12.10
C ARG A 97 12.50 3.41 -10.74
N LEU A 98 12.70 2.10 -10.66
CA LEU A 98 13.18 1.44 -9.43
C LEU A 98 14.57 1.96 -9.01
N THR A 99 15.46 2.20 -9.98
CA THR A 99 16.78 2.79 -9.71
C THR A 99 16.66 4.21 -9.15
N THR A 100 15.73 4.99 -9.71
CA THR A 100 15.49 6.39 -9.28
C THR A 100 14.81 6.45 -7.91
N ASP A 101 13.91 5.50 -7.62
CA ASP A 101 13.12 5.46 -6.39
C ASP A 101 13.83 4.75 -5.22
N ALA A 102 14.96 4.07 -5.44
CA ALA A 102 15.71 3.39 -4.39
C ALA A 102 16.17 4.35 -3.28
N ARG A 103 15.88 4.02 -2.01
CA ARG A 103 16.22 4.87 -0.85
C ARG A 103 17.08 4.17 0.19
N SER A 104 17.02 2.85 0.29
CA SER A 104 17.73 2.04 1.27
C SER A 104 18.85 1.22 0.66
N ALA A 105 19.81 0.77 1.49
CA ALA A 105 20.86 -0.16 1.06
C ALA A 105 20.28 -1.44 0.44
N THR A 106 19.15 -1.92 0.96
CA THR A 106 18.43 -3.06 0.41
C THR A 106 17.85 -2.76 -0.98
N ASP A 107 17.30 -1.56 -1.20
CA ASP A 107 16.79 -1.15 -2.52
C ASP A 107 17.92 -1.08 -3.54
N PHE A 108 19.04 -0.45 -3.19
CA PHE A 108 20.21 -0.37 -4.07
C PHE A 108 20.76 -1.76 -4.41
N SER A 109 20.82 -2.66 -3.42
CA SER A 109 21.20 -4.06 -3.66
C SER A 109 20.18 -4.77 -4.56
N ALA A 110 18.88 -4.58 -4.36
CA ALA A 110 17.87 -5.23 -5.20
C ALA A 110 17.98 -4.76 -6.66
N VAL A 111 18.09 -3.45 -6.88
CA VAL A 111 18.19 -2.86 -8.22
C VAL A 111 19.49 -3.25 -8.92
N SER A 112 20.61 -3.35 -8.21
CA SER A 112 21.90 -3.73 -8.81
C SER A 112 21.92 -5.15 -9.37
N HIS A 113 21.05 -6.04 -8.87
CA HIS A 113 20.94 -7.42 -9.34
C HIS A 113 19.93 -7.59 -10.49
N LEU A 114 19.25 -6.53 -10.92
CA LEU A 114 18.41 -6.58 -12.11
C LEU A 114 19.26 -6.73 -13.38
N GLN A 115 18.77 -7.50 -14.35
CA GLN A 115 19.42 -7.68 -15.66
C GLN A 115 19.50 -6.37 -16.45
N THR A 116 20.66 -6.08 -17.02
CA THR A 116 20.88 -4.86 -17.81
C THR A 116 20.27 -4.96 -19.19
N GLY A 117 19.95 -3.81 -19.80
CA GLY A 117 19.36 -3.75 -21.13
C GLY A 117 17.83 -3.66 -21.12
N PRO A 118 17.20 -3.65 -22.31
CA PRO A 118 15.77 -3.41 -22.44
C PRO A 118 14.88 -4.64 -22.21
N ALA A 119 15.47 -5.83 -22.12
CA ALA A 119 14.75 -7.10 -22.07
C ALA A 119 15.33 -8.01 -20.97
N LEU A 120 14.46 -8.76 -20.32
CA LEU A 120 14.81 -9.87 -19.45
C LEU A 120 15.20 -11.10 -20.28
N SER A 121 16.06 -11.95 -19.73
CA SER A 121 16.36 -13.29 -20.21
C SER A 121 16.06 -14.29 -19.09
N PHE A 122 15.23 -15.28 -19.35
CA PHE A 122 14.82 -16.28 -18.36
C PHE A 122 14.54 -17.63 -19.01
N LEU A 123 14.58 -18.71 -18.24
CA LEU A 123 14.10 -20.00 -18.74
C LEU A 123 12.57 -19.96 -18.79
N ALA A 124 12.01 -20.29 -19.96
CA ALA A 124 10.58 -20.34 -20.16
C ALA A 124 10.17 -21.63 -20.86
N THR A 125 8.95 -22.08 -20.57
CA THR A 125 8.28 -23.12 -21.34
C THR A 125 7.61 -22.45 -22.53
N GLN A 126 8.00 -22.88 -23.72
CA GLN A 126 7.53 -22.28 -24.96
C GLN A 126 6.21 -22.93 -25.41
N GLY A 127 5.61 -22.41 -26.49
CA GLY A 127 4.37 -22.96 -27.03
C GLY A 127 4.46 -24.42 -27.47
N ASP A 128 5.68 -24.93 -27.69
CA ASP A 128 5.98 -26.34 -27.99
C ASP A 128 6.18 -27.22 -26.74
N LEU A 129 5.92 -26.67 -25.54
CA LEU A 129 6.09 -27.30 -24.23
C LEU A 129 7.56 -27.63 -23.86
N THR A 130 8.54 -27.19 -24.63
CA THR A 130 9.95 -27.33 -24.27
C THR A 130 10.42 -26.17 -23.40
N THR A 131 11.30 -26.45 -22.45
CA THR A 131 11.95 -25.41 -21.64
C THR A 131 13.28 -25.01 -22.27
N ARG A 132 13.45 -23.73 -22.55
CA ARG A 132 14.71 -23.16 -23.08
C ARG A 132 14.91 -21.75 -22.58
N LEU A 133 16.14 -21.25 -22.74
CA LEU A 133 16.44 -19.84 -22.51
C LEU A 133 15.61 -19.01 -23.50
N ASP A 134 14.78 -18.16 -22.93
CA ASP A 134 14.02 -17.15 -23.64
C ASP A 134 14.74 -15.81 -23.47
N ASN A 135 15.28 -15.33 -24.58
CA ASN A 135 16.07 -14.12 -24.70
C ASN A 135 15.89 -13.47 -26.09
N ASP A 136 14.75 -13.72 -26.75
CA ASP A 136 14.50 -13.28 -28.12
C ASP A 136 14.00 -11.82 -28.22
N GLY A 137 13.81 -11.17 -27.08
CA GLY A 137 13.39 -9.77 -26.98
C GLY A 137 11.90 -9.57 -27.25
N SER A 138 11.11 -10.63 -27.24
CA SER A 138 9.65 -10.57 -27.44
C SER A 138 8.92 -9.98 -26.22
N VAL A 139 7.59 -9.96 -26.28
CA VAL A 139 6.75 -9.21 -25.33
C VAL A 139 6.95 -9.67 -23.88
N ASN A 140 7.07 -10.97 -23.64
CA ASN A 140 7.30 -11.50 -22.29
C ASN A 140 8.71 -11.18 -21.74
N ASN A 141 9.70 -10.89 -22.60
CA ASN A 141 11.00 -10.40 -22.17
C ASN A 141 10.99 -8.90 -21.83
N THR A 142 10.14 -8.12 -22.51
CA THR A 142 10.22 -6.64 -22.49
C THR A 142 9.12 -5.96 -21.70
N LYS A 143 7.99 -6.63 -21.46
CA LYS A 143 6.81 -6.06 -20.80
C LYS A 143 6.52 -6.74 -19.48
N LEU A 144 6.30 -5.93 -18.44
CA LEU A 144 5.89 -6.41 -17.12
C LEU A 144 4.56 -5.79 -16.73
N VAL A 145 3.74 -6.59 -16.05
CA VAL A 145 2.43 -6.15 -15.55
C VAL A 145 2.56 -5.80 -14.07
N LEU A 146 2.09 -4.61 -13.70
CA LEU A 146 2.06 -4.11 -12.34
C LEU A 146 0.65 -3.67 -11.95
N THR A 147 0.36 -3.64 -10.66
CA THR A 147 -0.86 -2.98 -10.17
C THR A 147 -0.76 -1.48 -10.41
N THR A 148 -1.89 -0.81 -10.63
CA THR A 148 -1.91 0.65 -10.83
C THR A 148 -1.46 1.41 -9.58
N ALA A 149 -1.69 0.88 -8.38
CA ALA A 149 -1.13 1.42 -7.13
C ALA A 149 0.41 1.42 -7.13
N ASN A 150 1.06 0.32 -7.53
CA ASN A 150 2.53 0.27 -7.66
C ASN A 150 3.02 1.18 -8.79
N ALA A 151 2.22 1.34 -9.85
CA ALA A 151 2.54 2.24 -10.95
C ALA A 151 2.63 3.68 -10.46
N LYS A 152 1.63 4.12 -9.68
CA LYS A 152 1.62 5.44 -9.04
C LYS A 152 2.82 5.63 -8.13
N ALA A 153 3.14 4.64 -7.29
CA ALA A 153 4.29 4.69 -6.39
C ALA A 153 5.61 4.90 -7.15
N LEU A 154 5.76 4.26 -8.31
CA LEU A 154 6.90 4.45 -9.22
C LEU A 154 6.80 5.72 -10.09
N GLY A 155 5.84 6.61 -9.83
CA GLY A 155 5.63 7.88 -10.53
C GLY A 155 5.05 7.76 -11.94
N LEU A 156 4.29 6.69 -12.23
CA LEU A 156 3.50 6.61 -13.47
C LEU A 156 2.15 7.28 -13.27
N THR A 157 1.72 8.01 -14.29
CA THR A 157 0.34 8.49 -14.37
C THR A 157 -0.60 7.34 -14.72
N THR A 158 -1.62 7.12 -13.90
CA THR A 158 -2.73 6.21 -14.20
C THR A 158 -4.05 6.97 -14.18
N VAL A 159 -5.09 6.41 -14.79
CA VAL A 159 -6.42 7.05 -14.90
C VAL A 159 -7.34 6.71 -13.72
N ASN A 160 -6.82 6.00 -12.71
CA ASN A 160 -7.63 5.45 -11.62
C ASN A 160 -8.23 6.54 -10.72
N ASN A 161 -9.51 6.37 -10.42
CA ASN A 161 -10.30 7.21 -9.53
C ASN A 161 -11.39 6.36 -8.85
N ALA A 162 -12.33 6.97 -8.12
CA ALA A 162 -13.39 6.22 -7.43
C ALA A 162 -14.26 5.35 -8.37
N GLY A 163 -14.50 5.78 -9.61
CA GLY A 163 -15.24 5.02 -10.62
C GLY A 163 -14.41 3.94 -11.33
N THR A 164 -13.10 4.14 -11.43
CA THR A 164 -12.11 3.17 -11.98
C THR A 164 -11.03 2.88 -10.93
N PRO A 165 -11.36 2.20 -9.82
CA PRO A 165 -10.47 2.07 -8.67
C PRO A 165 -9.23 1.22 -8.99
N ASP A 166 -8.17 1.40 -8.21
CA ASP A 166 -6.96 0.57 -8.27
C ASP A 166 -7.23 -0.86 -7.77
N ALA A 167 -8.22 -1.03 -6.88
CA ALA A 167 -8.61 -2.34 -6.38
C ALA A 167 -10.08 -2.42 -5.99
N ARG A 168 -10.57 -3.65 -5.90
CA ARG A 168 -11.88 -3.99 -5.33
C ARG A 168 -11.68 -5.03 -4.23
N ILE A 169 -12.38 -4.88 -3.12
CA ILE A 169 -12.41 -5.84 -2.02
C ILE A 169 -13.86 -6.06 -1.62
N SER A 170 -14.34 -7.30 -1.68
CA SER A 170 -15.67 -7.67 -1.19
C SER A 170 -15.56 -8.74 -0.11
N PHE A 171 -16.31 -8.58 0.98
CA PHE A 171 -16.55 -9.67 1.92
C PHE A 171 -17.95 -10.26 1.72
N ALA A 172 -18.11 -11.53 2.05
CA ALA A 172 -19.38 -12.21 1.88
C ALA A 172 -20.40 -11.83 2.96
N ASN A 173 -21.62 -11.52 2.53
CA ASN A 173 -22.78 -11.30 3.42
C ASN A 173 -23.03 -12.49 4.34
N ALA A 174 -22.87 -13.72 3.84
CA ALA A 174 -23.09 -14.96 4.59
C ALA A 174 -22.26 -15.05 5.89
N PHE A 175 -21.16 -14.31 5.98
CA PHE A 175 -20.25 -14.33 7.13
C PHE A 175 -20.18 -12.99 7.87
N ALA A 176 -21.00 -11.99 7.50
CA ALA A 176 -20.95 -10.64 8.08
C ALA A 176 -20.98 -10.63 9.61
N ASN A 177 -21.85 -11.45 10.22
CA ASN A 177 -21.96 -11.55 11.68
C ASN A 177 -20.85 -12.40 12.34
N SER A 178 -19.91 -12.93 11.56
CA SER A 178 -18.82 -13.80 12.02
C SER A 178 -17.47 -13.12 12.02
N PHE A 179 -17.32 -12.02 11.28
CA PHE A 179 -16.05 -11.31 11.18
C PHE A 179 -15.80 -10.46 12.43
N ALA A 180 -14.55 -10.50 12.90
CA ALA A 180 -14.05 -9.54 13.88
C ALA A 180 -13.49 -8.31 13.14
N TYR A 181 -14.10 -7.15 13.32
CA TYR A 181 -13.72 -5.89 12.67
C TYR A 181 -12.69 -5.06 13.47
N SER A 182 -11.96 -5.69 14.39
CA SER A 182 -10.96 -5.05 15.26
C SER A 182 -9.61 -5.77 15.20
N ARG A 183 -8.52 -5.01 15.34
CA ARG A 183 -7.16 -5.55 15.51
C ARG A 183 -6.82 -5.88 16.97
N VAL A 184 -7.58 -5.34 17.91
CA VAL A 184 -7.35 -5.52 19.34
C VAL A 184 -7.97 -6.86 19.73
N ASN A 185 -7.12 -7.80 20.14
CA ASN A 185 -7.43 -9.20 20.45
C ASN A 185 -7.82 -10.02 19.22
N GLY A 186 -6.83 -10.53 18.47
CA GLY A 186 -6.99 -11.64 17.53
C GLY A 186 -7.40 -12.96 18.22
N GLN A 187 -8.34 -12.90 19.16
CA GLN A 187 -9.09 -14.08 19.56
C GLN A 187 -9.96 -14.45 18.37
N VAL A 188 -9.60 -15.57 17.74
CA VAL A 188 -10.57 -16.40 17.03
C VAL A 188 -11.84 -16.43 17.91
N PRO A 189 -13.04 -16.10 17.40
CA PRO A 189 -14.26 -16.22 18.18
C PRO A 189 -14.26 -17.61 18.84
N GLY A 190 -14.27 -17.66 20.17
CA GLY A 190 -14.08 -18.89 20.97
C GLY A 190 -15.25 -19.88 20.88
N ASN A 191 -16.07 -19.77 19.84
CA ASN A 191 -17.34 -20.44 19.67
C ASN A 191 -17.90 -20.13 18.27
N LYS A 192 -17.34 -20.81 17.28
CA LYS A 192 -18.12 -21.44 16.21
C LYS A 192 -17.72 -22.91 16.12
#